data_AF-A0A950ZDC8-F1
#
_entry.id   AF-A0A950ZDC8-F1
#
_cell.length_a   1.000
_cell.length_b   1.000
_cell.length_c   1.000
_cell.angle_alpha   90.00
_cell.angle_beta   90.00
_cell.angle_gamma   90.00
#
_symmetry.space_group_name_H-M   'P 1'
#
loop_
_entity.id
_entity.type
_entity.pdbx_description
1 polymer ?
#
loop_
_entity_poly.entity_id
_entity_poly.type
_entity_poly.pdbx_seq_one_letter_code
_entity_poly.pdbx_strand_id
1 'polypeptide(L)'
;MTLDTLVAVIGLAVAAYQLMPRARQLDLGVRFRPTDWLLLILGGIGIGYLQFYSFFAAFGLTPRLGLSRWNLTPERASFVLLLLTVSVVGMHLRFSRLSRRAVPRLYALMEELLWNQNYAEAAHVVDRHLERLSRLAGTDSWRKRVRRWIAPSPAEYLEELAPLRLNADTVAAARRPHRIRAVARKLASPLVRYLPQTATGREGAEQLLSRIQRSREFVEAVAKGRPYLAFKLLATPNRDMFEFLKHYMRALLADSGSVLHRELRDNPGAGHGRAAQFSSGEPLLSYFFNDPHVSERLSIYKPVGDAANEELLALRREHDSDPNNLTADDHFREDGCWDSPLYAAIVFFDLMVTATLFGRIRHHMWLLYYEVLTTRMIENHDPRDRHTPSDSFYETRYTYFIYEMVSRCRDWILAVERLTDDAELFNIQNNDEYENHNIPKSAIICLARILLDVLTSSKLSESYKSRMSHLVFDTYFRLRRLNQTVFAEVLAKALRRGDPFDAEQDAAYRAALRTAYGTFDKIPHMMHSIRGGRAEDPLRDFEAIVFNQQPAA
;
A
#
# COMPACT_ATOMS: atom_id res chain seq x y z
N MET A 1 -8.85 -45.92 -37.68
CA MET A 1 -8.11 -44.65 -37.80
C MET A 1 -6.90 -44.93 -38.69
N THR A 2 -6.71 -44.19 -39.78
CA THR A 2 -5.57 -44.39 -40.68
C THR A 2 -4.34 -43.63 -40.16
N LEU A 3 -3.14 -44.05 -40.55
CA LEU A 3 -1.89 -43.44 -40.11
C LEU A 3 -1.84 -41.94 -40.47
N ASP A 4 -2.42 -41.58 -41.62
CA ASP A 4 -2.54 -40.19 -42.09
C ASP A 4 -3.35 -39.32 -41.13
N THR A 5 -4.45 -39.85 -40.57
CA THR A 5 -5.28 -39.11 -39.61
C THR A 5 -4.57 -38.90 -38.27
N LEU A 6 -3.73 -39.83 -37.81
CA LEU A 6 -2.89 -39.64 -36.62
C LEU A 6 -1.88 -38.52 -36.84
N VAL A 7 -1.18 -38.56 -37.98
CA VAL A 7 -0.17 -37.55 -38.35
C VAL A 7 -0.81 -36.18 -38.48
N ALA A 8 -1.99 -36.08 -39.08
CA ALA A 8 -2.73 -34.82 -39.19
C ALA A 8 -3.12 -34.23 -37.82
N VAL A 9 -3.61 -35.06 -36.88
CA VAL A 9 -3.97 -34.60 -35.53
C VAL A 9 -2.73 -34.14 -34.75
N ILE A 10 -1.61 -34.87 -34.83
CA ILE A 10 -0.35 -34.48 -34.19
C ILE A 10 0.17 -33.17 -34.81
N GLY A 11 0.15 -33.07 -36.14
CA GLY A 11 0.55 -31.86 -36.87
C GLY A 11 -0.28 -30.64 -36.46
N LEU A 12 -1.60 -30.79 -36.37
CA LEU A 12 -2.50 -29.73 -35.90
C LEU A 12 -2.21 -29.34 -34.45
N ALA A 13 -1.93 -30.30 -33.57
CA ALA A 13 -1.59 -30.03 -32.17
C ALA A 13 -0.25 -29.27 -32.03
N VAL A 14 0.76 -29.62 -32.83
CA VAL A 14 2.05 -28.91 -32.88
C VAL A 14 1.88 -27.50 -33.42
N ALA A 15 1.12 -27.34 -34.51
CA ALA A 15 0.83 -26.03 -35.09
C ALA A 15 0.06 -25.13 -34.09
N ALA A 16 -0.97 -25.68 -33.44
CA ALA A 16 -1.71 -24.98 -32.40
C ALA A 16 -0.81 -24.59 -31.21
N TYR A 17 0.11 -25.46 -30.79
CA TYR A 17 1.10 -25.15 -29.76
C TYR A 17 2.01 -24.00 -30.18
N GLN A 18 2.53 -23.99 -31.41
CA GLN A 18 3.39 -22.91 -31.92
C GLN A 18 2.66 -21.57 -32.08
N LEU A 19 1.37 -21.60 -32.42
CA LEU A 19 0.51 -20.40 -32.53
C LEU A 19 0.08 -19.82 -31.18
N MET A 20 0.22 -20.57 -30.07
CA MET A 20 -0.11 -20.04 -28.74
C MET A 20 0.93 -19.00 -28.29
N PRO A 21 0.50 -17.94 -27.58
CA PRO A 21 1.43 -17.01 -26.92
C PRO A 21 2.44 -17.76 -26.03
N ARG A 22 3.69 -17.29 -26.00
CA ARG A 22 4.80 -17.93 -25.27
C ARG A 22 4.46 -18.15 -23.78
N ALA A 23 3.75 -17.21 -23.16
CA ALA A 23 3.23 -17.35 -21.80
C ALA A 23 2.25 -18.55 -21.62
N ARG A 24 1.41 -18.86 -22.62
CA ARG A 24 0.50 -20.03 -22.57
C ARG A 24 1.24 -21.34 -22.80
N GLN A 25 2.20 -21.37 -23.72
CA GLN A 25 3.07 -22.52 -23.93
C GLN A 25 3.82 -22.89 -22.64
N LEU A 26 4.32 -21.87 -21.94
CA LEU A 26 5.10 -22.05 -20.71
C LEU A 26 4.20 -22.37 -19.49
N ASP A 27 2.99 -21.80 -19.37
CA ASP A 27 2.01 -22.21 -18.35
C ASP A 27 1.57 -23.68 -18.53
N LEU A 28 1.41 -24.14 -19.78
CA LEU A 28 1.18 -25.56 -20.08
C LEU A 28 2.37 -26.42 -19.64
N GLY A 29 3.61 -25.98 -19.87
CA GLY A 29 4.84 -26.66 -19.41
C GLY A 29 5.00 -26.71 -17.88
N VAL A 30 4.47 -25.73 -17.16
CA VAL A 30 4.42 -25.69 -15.68
C VAL A 30 3.35 -26.64 -15.13
N ARG A 31 2.26 -26.87 -15.87
CA ARG A 31 1.15 -27.76 -15.50
C ARG A 31 1.40 -29.23 -15.84
N PHE A 32 2.12 -29.49 -16.93
CA PHE A 32 2.42 -30.84 -17.40
C PHE A 32 3.23 -31.61 -16.36
N ARG A 33 2.62 -32.64 -15.77
CA ARG A 33 3.30 -33.52 -14.82
C ARG A 33 4.01 -34.64 -15.57
N PRO A 34 5.05 -35.26 -14.98
CA PRO A 34 5.66 -36.48 -15.55
C PRO A 34 4.65 -37.61 -15.77
N THR A 35 3.57 -37.64 -14.98
CA THR A 35 2.46 -38.59 -15.13
C THR A 35 1.66 -38.38 -16.42
N ASP A 36 1.55 -37.14 -16.89
CA ASP A 36 0.84 -36.80 -18.12
C ASP A 36 1.65 -37.26 -19.34
N TRP A 37 2.98 -37.15 -19.26
CA TRP A 37 3.90 -37.74 -20.23
C TRP A 37 3.77 -39.26 -20.27
N LEU A 38 3.72 -39.92 -19.11
CA LEU A 38 3.54 -41.37 -19.04
C LEU A 38 2.20 -41.80 -19.66
N LEU A 39 1.11 -41.07 -19.37
CA LEU A 39 -0.21 -41.32 -19.95
C LEU A 39 -0.23 -41.17 -21.47
N LEU A 40 0.43 -40.13 -22.01
CA LEU A 40 0.56 -39.94 -23.45
C LEU A 40 1.40 -41.03 -24.11
N ILE A 41 2.51 -41.44 -23.49
CA ILE A 41 3.37 -42.51 -23.99
C ILE A 41 2.62 -43.85 -23.98
N LEU A 42 1.94 -44.18 -22.88
CA LEU A 42 1.14 -45.40 -22.77
C LEU A 42 -0.03 -45.40 -23.76
N GLY A 43 -0.71 -44.26 -23.93
CA GLY A 43 -1.76 -44.08 -24.94
C GLY A 43 -1.22 -44.28 -26.36
N GLY A 44 -0.05 -43.70 -26.67
CA GLY A 44 0.63 -43.85 -27.96
C GLY A 44 1.06 -45.29 -28.23
N ILE A 45 1.64 -45.98 -27.25
CA ILE A 45 2.00 -47.40 -27.35
C ILE A 45 0.75 -48.26 -27.57
N GLY A 46 -0.35 -47.97 -26.86
CA GLY A 46 -1.62 -48.66 -27.04
C GLY A 46 -2.23 -48.46 -28.44
N ILE A 47 -2.16 -47.24 -28.98
CA ILE A 47 -2.59 -46.94 -30.35
C ILE A 47 -1.72 -47.69 -31.37
N GLY A 48 -0.39 -47.68 -31.19
CA GLY A 48 0.54 -48.41 -32.03
C GLY A 48 0.28 -49.92 -32.02
N TYR A 49 0.09 -50.51 -30.84
CA TYR A 49 -0.27 -51.93 -30.71
C TYR A 49 -1.55 -52.29 -31.46
N LEU A 50 -2.60 -51.46 -31.35
CA LEU A 50 -3.87 -51.68 -32.04
C LEU A 50 -3.76 -51.53 -33.56
N GLN A 51 -2.87 -50.66 -34.04
CA GLN A 51 -2.64 -50.45 -35.47
C GLN A 51 -1.85 -51.60 -36.12
N PHE A 52 -0.94 -52.21 -35.37
CA PHE A 52 -0.19 -53.42 -35.77
C PHE A 52 -0.80 -54.71 -35.22
N TYR A 53 -2.09 -54.69 -34.85
CA TYR A 53 -2.75 -55.82 -34.19
C TYR A 53 -2.69 -57.12 -35.02
N SER A 54 -2.85 -57.02 -36.34
CA SER A 54 -2.74 -58.15 -37.26
C SER A 54 -1.35 -58.79 -37.27
N PHE A 55 -0.29 -57.98 -37.12
CA PHE A 55 1.09 -58.44 -37.02
C PHE A 55 1.35 -59.13 -35.66
N PHE A 56 0.92 -58.54 -34.55
CA PHE A 56 1.08 -59.16 -33.22
C PHE A 56 0.22 -60.41 -33.03
N ALA A 57 -0.94 -60.49 -33.69
CA ALA A 57 -1.76 -61.68 -33.74
C ALA A 57 -1.04 -62.86 -34.42
N ALA A 58 -0.27 -62.59 -35.48
CA ALA A 58 0.54 -63.61 -36.16
C ALA A 58 1.66 -64.18 -35.28
N PHE A 59 2.18 -63.41 -34.33
CA PHE A 59 3.22 -63.81 -33.39
C PHE A 59 2.69 -64.38 -32.05
N GLY A 60 1.37 -64.57 -31.91
CA GLY A 60 0.76 -65.16 -30.70
C GLY A 60 0.75 -64.24 -29.46
N LEU A 61 1.11 -62.97 -29.60
CA LEU A 61 1.17 -61.97 -28.52
C LEU A 61 -0.17 -61.25 -28.32
N THR A 62 -1.27 -62.00 -28.29
CA THR A 62 -2.61 -61.43 -28.10
C THR A 62 -3.12 -61.72 -26.69
N PRO A 63 -3.33 -60.69 -25.85
CA PRO A 63 -4.20 -60.83 -24.70
C PRO A 63 -5.61 -61.12 -25.23
N ARG A 64 -6.32 -62.09 -24.64
CA ARG A 64 -7.73 -62.39 -24.94
C ARG A 64 -8.66 -61.28 -24.41
N LEU A 65 -8.41 -60.05 -24.81
CA LEU A 65 -9.30 -58.91 -24.60
C LEU A 65 -10.45 -59.09 -25.58
N GLY A 66 -11.63 -59.47 -25.09
CA GLY A 66 -12.83 -59.79 -25.88
C GLY A 66 -13.44 -58.59 -26.63
N LEU A 67 -12.64 -57.89 -27.43
CA LEU A 67 -13.01 -56.73 -28.24
C LEU A 67 -14.12 -57.07 -29.26
N SER A 68 -14.22 -58.34 -29.66
CA SER A 68 -15.27 -58.83 -30.57
C SER A 68 -16.68 -58.80 -29.95
N ARG A 69 -16.81 -58.82 -28.62
CA ARG A 69 -18.13 -58.76 -27.96
C ARG A 69 -18.79 -57.39 -28.10
N TRP A 70 -18.03 -56.34 -28.39
CA TRP A 70 -18.49 -54.94 -28.39
C TRP A 70 -18.45 -54.29 -29.78
N ASN A 71 -18.29 -55.07 -30.86
CA ASN A 71 -18.25 -54.60 -32.25
C ASN A 71 -17.19 -53.51 -32.54
N LEU A 72 -16.10 -53.51 -31.77
CA LEU A 72 -14.99 -52.58 -31.89
C LEU A 72 -13.91 -53.20 -32.78
N THR A 73 -13.79 -52.69 -34.01
CA THR A 73 -12.62 -52.98 -34.85
C THR A 73 -11.38 -52.32 -34.25
N PRO A 74 -10.17 -52.88 -34.44
CA PRO A 74 -8.92 -52.29 -33.93
C PRO A 74 -8.76 -50.80 -34.30
N GLU A 75 -9.26 -50.43 -35.48
CA GLU A 75 -9.31 -49.06 -35.98
C GLU A 75 -10.25 -48.11 -35.23
N ARG A 76 -11.39 -48.60 -34.74
CA ARG A 76 -12.33 -47.82 -33.91
C ARG A 76 -11.85 -47.77 -32.46
N ALA A 77 -11.24 -48.85 -31.97
CA ALA A 77 -10.64 -48.91 -30.65
C ALA A 77 -9.47 -47.92 -30.50
N SER A 78 -8.62 -47.76 -31.53
CA SER A 78 -7.53 -46.80 -31.49
C SER A 78 -8.02 -45.34 -31.46
N PHE A 79 -9.12 -45.03 -32.14
CA PHE A 79 -9.76 -43.71 -32.09
C PHE A 79 -10.36 -43.41 -30.71
N VAL A 80 -11.08 -44.37 -30.11
CA VAL A 80 -11.64 -44.22 -28.76
C VAL A 80 -10.52 -44.06 -27.72
N LEU A 81 -9.43 -44.82 -27.86
CA LEU A 81 -8.27 -44.69 -26.98
C LEU A 81 -7.62 -43.31 -27.10
N LEU A 82 -7.40 -42.81 -28.32
CA LEU A 82 -6.88 -41.46 -28.54
C LEU A 82 -7.77 -40.39 -27.90
N LEU A 83 -9.07 -40.45 -28.15
CA LEU A 83 -10.04 -39.49 -27.63
C LEU A 83 -10.08 -39.53 -26.09
N LEU A 84 -10.00 -40.73 -25.50
CA LEU A 84 -9.95 -40.91 -24.06
C LEU A 84 -8.65 -40.38 -23.47
N THR A 85 -7.49 -40.66 -24.07
CA THR A 85 -6.20 -40.12 -23.60
C THR A 85 -6.18 -38.59 -23.69
N VAL A 86 -6.62 -38.00 -24.80
CA VAL A 86 -6.70 -36.54 -24.97
C VAL A 86 -7.69 -35.92 -23.99
N SER A 87 -8.84 -36.54 -23.77
CA SER A 87 -9.86 -36.05 -22.82
C SER A 87 -9.35 -36.10 -21.38
N VAL A 88 -8.68 -37.19 -20.98
CA VAL A 88 -8.10 -37.35 -19.63
C VAL A 88 -6.98 -36.35 -19.40
N VAL A 89 -6.07 -36.17 -20.37
CA VAL A 89 -4.99 -35.18 -20.28
C VAL A 89 -5.56 -33.77 -20.29
N GLY A 90 -6.52 -33.45 -21.16
CA GLY A 90 -7.18 -32.15 -21.20
C GLY A 90 -7.93 -31.81 -19.91
N MET A 91 -8.63 -32.79 -19.33
CA MET A 91 -9.29 -32.66 -18.04
C MET A 91 -8.26 -32.46 -16.92
N HIS A 92 -7.18 -33.24 -16.92
CA HIS A 92 -6.11 -33.08 -15.94
C HIS A 92 -5.42 -31.72 -16.09
N LEU A 93 -5.16 -31.21 -17.28
CA LEU A 93 -4.60 -29.86 -17.52
C LEU A 93 -5.53 -28.76 -17.01
N ARG A 94 -6.85 -28.91 -17.19
CA ARG A 94 -7.86 -27.97 -16.67
C ARG A 94 -7.88 -27.91 -15.15
N PHE A 95 -7.73 -29.06 -14.49
CA PHE A 95 -7.79 -29.17 -13.02
C PHE A 95 -6.42 -29.20 -12.32
N SER A 96 -5.34 -29.28 -13.08
CA SER A 96 -3.97 -29.39 -12.57
C SER A 96 -3.60 -28.14 -11.79
N ARG A 97 -3.20 -28.36 -10.54
CA ARG A 97 -2.84 -27.32 -9.60
C ARG A 97 -1.31 -27.16 -9.55
N LEU A 98 -0.85 -25.92 -9.40
CA LEU A 98 0.58 -25.57 -9.30
C LEU A 98 1.19 -26.33 -8.12
N SER A 99 2.15 -27.20 -8.42
CA SER A 99 2.80 -28.06 -7.43
C SER A 99 4.08 -27.39 -6.91
N ARG A 100 4.51 -27.75 -5.69
CA ARG A 100 5.76 -27.24 -5.08
C ARG A 100 7.01 -27.47 -5.95
N ARG A 101 6.97 -28.46 -6.86
CA ARG A 101 8.07 -28.79 -7.79
C ARG A 101 8.11 -27.88 -9.02
N ALA A 102 7.03 -27.14 -9.30
CA ALA A 102 6.92 -26.25 -10.45
C ALA A 102 7.34 -24.80 -10.15
N VAL A 103 7.59 -24.47 -8.88
CA VAL A 103 8.02 -23.13 -8.44
C VAL A 103 9.36 -22.69 -9.08
N PRO A 104 10.40 -23.55 -9.19
CA PRO A 104 11.64 -23.15 -9.86
C PRO A 104 11.45 -22.85 -11.36
N ARG A 105 10.55 -23.57 -12.04
CA ARG A 105 10.20 -23.28 -13.44
C ARG A 105 9.43 -21.97 -13.58
N LEU A 106 8.53 -21.69 -12.64
CA LEU A 106 7.82 -20.43 -12.58
C LEU A 106 8.77 -19.26 -12.30
N TYR A 107 9.78 -19.46 -11.46
CA TYR A 107 10.82 -18.46 -11.21
C TYR A 107 11.59 -18.15 -12.49
N ALA A 108 12.10 -19.16 -13.19
CA ALA A 108 12.82 -18.97 -14.45
C ALA A 108 11.95 -18.29 -15.53
N LEU A 109 10.66 -18.63 -15.59
CA LEU A 109 9.70 -17.97 -16.48
C LEU A 109 9.54 -16.49 -16.13
N MET A 110 9.36 -16.17 -14.86
CA MET A 110 9.23 -14.79 -14.41
C MET A 110 10.52 -14.01 -14.67
N GLU A 111 11.69 -14.62 -14.50
CA GLU A 111 12.97 -14.01 -14.80
C GLU A 111 13.13 -13.72 -16.30
N GLU A 112 12.76 -14.67 -17.17
CA GLU A 112 12.74 -14.47 -18.62
C GLU A 112 11.77 -13.35 -19.04
N LEU A 113 10.56 -13.32 -18.46
CA LEU A 113 9.56 -12.29 -18.76
C LEU A 113 9.98 -10.90 -18.27
N LEU A 114 10.59 -10.82 -17.09
CA LEU A 114 11.13 -9.57 -16.54
C LEU A 114 12.31 -9.07 -17.39
N TRP A 115 13.22 -9.96 -17.80
CA TRP A 115 14.35 -9.59 -18.66
C TRP A 115 13.91 -9.15 -20.05
N ASN A 116 12.91 -9.81 -20.64
CA ASN A 116 12.37 -9.46 -21.95
C ASN A 116 11.38 -8.28 -21.91
N GLN A 117 11.19 -7.63 -20.76
CA GLN A 117 10.27 -6.49 -20.58
C GLN A 117 8.79 -6.80 -20.93
N ASN A 118 8.40 -8.08 -20.92
CA ASN A 118 7.02 -8.53 -21.19
C ASN A 118 6.15 -8.43 -19.94
N TYR A 119 6.05 -7.23 -19.36
CA TYR A 119 5.41 -7.01 -18.06
C TYR A 119 3.91 -7.35 -18.02
N ALA A 120 3.20 -7.19 -19.14
CA ALA A 120 1.79 -7.56 -19.23
C ALA A 120 1.57 -9.08 -19.06
N GLU A 121 2.45 -9.88 -19.67
CA GLU A 121 2.43 -11.34 -19.51
C GLU A 121 2.87 -11.75 -18.10
N ALA A 122 3.90 -11.09 -17.56
CA ALA A 122 4.35 -11.30 -16.20
C ALA A 122 3.22 -11.03 -15.18
N ALA A 123 2.49 -9.92 -15.34
CA ALA A 123 1.37 -9.57 -14.47
C ALA A 123 0.23 -10.60 -14.57
N HIS A 124 -0.03 -11.15 -15.76
CA HIS A 124 -1.01 -12.22 -15.94
C HIS A 124 -0.60 -13.52 -15.24
N VAL A 125 0.69 -13.90 -15.34
CA VAL A 125 1.24 -15.08 -14.69
C VAL A 125 1.19 -14.94 -13.17
N VAL A 126 1.55 -13.77 -12.64
CA VAL A 126 1.47 -13.45 -11.22
C VAL A 126 0.02 -13.54 -10.74
N ASP A 127 -0.91 -12.81 -11.35
CA ASP A 127 -2.33 -12.80 -10.96
C ASP A 127 -2.93 -14.22 -10.87
N ARG A 128 -2.58 -15.10 -11.81
CA ARG A 128 -3.07 -16.47 -11.86
C ARG A 128 -2.54 -17.36 -10.74
N HIS A 129 -1.31 -17.14 -10.29
CA HIS A 129 -0.62 -18.04 -9.36
C HIS A 129 -0.38 -17.42 -7.98
N LEU A 130 -0.69 -16.14 -7.78
CA LEU A 130 -0.41 -15.36 -6.58
C LEU A 130 -1.01 -15.97 -5.30
N GLU A 131 -2.28 -16.38 -5.33
CA GLU A 131 -2.92 -17.01 -4.15
C GLU A 131 -2.22 -18.30 -3.70
N ARG A 132 -1.57 -19.01 -4.63
CA ARG A 132 -0.82 -20.22 -4.29
C ARG A 132 0.60 -19.91 -3.87
N LEU A 133 1.23 -18.93 -4.50
CA LEU A 133 2.53 -18.41 -4.07
C LEU A 133 2.45 -17.89 -2.63
N SER A 134 1.41 -17.13 -2.30
CA SER A 134 1.18 -16.63 -0.94
C SER A 134 0.90 -17.75 0.06
N ARG A 135 0.09 -18.76 -0.27
CA ARG A 135 -0.12 -19.95 0.60
C ARG A 135 1.15 -20.77 0.78
N LEU A 136 1.97 -20.91 -0.26
CA LEU A 136 3.25 -21.64 -0.19
C LEU A 136 4.31 -20.88 0.62
N ALA A 137 4.34 -19.55 0.53
CA ALA A 137 5.18 -18.68 1.35
C ALA A 137 4.69 -18.61 2.82
N GLY A 138 3.38 -18.50 3.02
CA GLY A 138 2.76 -18.25 4.33
C GLY A 138 2.49 -19.48 5.20
N THR A 139 2.56 -20.72 4.69
CA THR A 139 2.30 -21.90 5.53
C THR A 139 3.48 -22.23 6.44
N ASP A 140 3.31 -21.96 7.73
CA ASP A 140 4.16 -22.51 8.78
C ASP A 140 3.94 -24.02 8.85
N SER A 141 4.83 -24.76 8.20
CA SER A 141 4.69 -26.21 8.08
C SER A 141 4.55 -26.87 9.46
N TRP A 142 3.65 -27.84 9.60
CA TRP A 142 3.62 -28.76 10.75
C TRP A 142 5.02 -29.37 11.03
N ARG A 143 5.90 -29.38 10.02
CA ARG A 143 7.31 -29.77 10.10
C ARG A 143 8.22 -28.73 10.75
N LYS A 144 7.94 -27.41 10.68
CA LYS A 144 8.56 -26.41 11.56
C LYS A 144 8.20 -26.68 13.01
N ARG A 145 6.95 -27.09 13.31
CA ARG A 145 6.56 -27.56 14.66
C ARG A 145 7.34 -28.82 15.07
N VAL A 146 7.47 -29.80 14.18
CA VAL A 146 8.30 -31.02 14.42
C VAL A 146 9.79 -30.69 14.54
N ARG A 147 10.33 -29.76 13.75
CA ARG A 147 11.72 -29.31 13.84
C ARG A 147 11.97 -28.46 15.08
N ARG A 148 11.03 -27.62 15.53
CA ARG A 148 11.09 -26.91 16.82
C ARG A 148 11.01 -27.89 18.00
N TRP A 149 10.36 -29.04 17.80
CA TRP A 149 10.29 -30.13 18.77
C TRP A 149 11.56 -31.00 18.81
N ILE A 150 12.35 -31.01 17.73
CA ILE A 150 13.57 -31.84 17.57
C ILE A 150 14.87 -31.03 17.69
N ALA A 151 14.89 -29.76 17.26
CA ALA A 151 16.04 -28.88 17.34
C ALA A 151 16.21 -28.36 18.78
N PRO A 152 17.43 -28.36 19.32
CA PRO A 152 17.68 -27.88 20.68
C PRO A 152 17.34 -26.39 20.77
N SER A 153 16.71 -25.99 21.89
CA SER A 153 16.56 -24.56 22.18
C SER A 153 17.94 -23.99 22.55
N PRO A 154 18.27 -22.73 22.21
CA PRO A 154 19.53 -22.11 22.61
C PRO A 154 19.78 -22.12 24.13
N ALA A 155 18.72 -22.27 24.94
CA ALA A 155 18.82 -22.38 26.40
C ALA A 155 19.33 -23.76 26.86
N GLU A 156 19.11 -24.84 26.12
CA GLU A 156 19.64 -26.18 26.46
C GLU A 156 21.17 -26.26 26.21
N TYR A 157 21.70 -25.49 25.25
CA TYR A 157 23.16 -25.42 24.98
C TYR A 157 23.93 -24.68 26.07
N LEU A 158 23.26 -23.75 26.77
CA LEU A 158 23.83 -23.02 27.91
C LEU A 158 23.78 -23.86 29.20
N GLU A 159 22.80 -24.74 29.37
CA GLU A 159 22.75 -25.71 30.49
C GLU A 159 23.82 -26.81 30.37
N GLU A 160 24.16 -27.25 29.16
CA GLU A 160 25.19 -28.29 28.95
C GLU A 160 26.63 -27.74 29.18
N LEU A 161 26.80 -26.42 29.12
CA LEU A 161 28.04 -25.71 29.47
C LEU A 161 28.06 -25.19 30.92
N ALA A 162 27.01 -25.45 31.70
CA ALA A 162 26.84 -24.92 33.06
C ALA A 162 27.34 -25.78 34.25
N PRO A 163 28.14 -26.88 34.14
CA PRO A 163 28.66 -27.52 35.34
C PRO A 163 29.96 -26.85 35.81
N LEU A 164 29.97 -25.53 35.95
CA LEU A 164 30.95 -24.77 36.73
C LEU A 164 30.24 -23.57 37.36
N ARG A 165 29.83 -23.74 38.63
CA ARG A 165 29.15 -22.78 39.52
C ARG A 165 27.61 -22.77 39.46
N LEU A 166 26.98 -23.63 40.27
CA LEU A 166 26.24 -23.22 41.48
C LEU A 166 25.57 -24.44 42.14
N ASN A 167 25.35 -24.30 43.44
CA ASN A 167 25.06 -25.37 44.40
C ASN A 167 23.83 -26.23 44.07
N ALA A 168 23.98 -27.51 44.40
CA ALA A 168 22.89 -28.45 44.57
C ALA A 168 22.00 -27.96 45.71
N ASP A 169 20.74 -27.61 45.40
CA ASP A 169 19.57 -27.81 46.28
C ASP A 169 18.23 -27.31 45.67
N THR A 170 18.21 -26.71 44.47
CA THR A 170 16.96 -26.17 43.89
C THR A 170 16.36 -26.91 42.69
N VAL A 171 16.88 -28.08 42.27
CA VAL A 171 16.47 -28.72 41.00
C VAL A 171 15.71 -30.05 41.17
N ALA A 172 14.95 -30.22 42.27
CA ALA A 172 14.17 -31.44 42.50
C ALA A 172 12.75 -31.42 41.90
N ALA A 173 12.24 -30.28 41.41
CA ALA A 173 10.82 -30.14 41.04
C ALA A 173 10.48 -30.29 39.54
N ALA A 174 11.45 -30.57 38.65
CA ALA A 174 11.21 -30.63 37.20
C ALA A 174 11.66 -31.97 36.59
N ARG A 175 11.03 -33.08 36.99
CA ARG A 175 11.30 -34.40 36.38
C ARG A 175 10.11 -34.93 35.59
N ARG A 176 10.27 -34.84 34.25
CA ARG A 176 9.63 -35.56 33.11
C ARG A 176 8.60 -34.74 32.32
N PRO A 177 8.77 -34.62 30.97
CA PRO A 177 8.93 -35.76 30.06
C PRO A 177 10.14 -35.66 29.09
N HIS A 178 11.37 -35.87 29.57
CA HIS A 178 12.57 -35.90 28.69
C HIS A 178 12.88 -37.26 28.05
N ARG A 179 12.36 -38.38 28.57
CA ARG A 179 12.70 -39.72 28.04
C ARG A 179 12.07 -40.05 26.69
N ILE A 180 10.83 -39.61 26.44
CA ILE A 180 10.11 -39.88 25.17
C ILE A 180 10.71 -39.05 24.02
N ARG A 181 11.12 -37.79 24.29
CA ARG A 181 11.80 -36.91 23.32
C ARG A 181 13.20 -37.40 22.95
N ALA A 182 13.94 -37.99 23.89
CA ALA A 182 15.28 -38.54 23.63
C ALA A 182 15.26 -39.78 22.73
N VAL A 183 14.29 -40.68 22.94
CA VAL A 183 14.10 -41.88 22.10
C VAL A 183 13.59 -41.51 20.70
N ALA A 184 12.64 -40.57 20.61
CA ALA A 184 12.17 -40.03 19.33
C ALA A 184 13.29 -39.32 18.54
N ARG A 185 14.21 -38.62 19.22
CA ARG A 185 15.42 -38.01 18.61
C ARG A 185 16.37 -39.04 17.99
N LYS A 186 16.64 -40.15 18.70
CA LYS A 186 17.51 -41.23 18.19
C LYS A 186 16.93 -41.95 16.98
N LEU A 187 15.60 -42.13 16.92
CA LEU A 187 14.92 -42.77 15.81
C LEU A 187 14.68 -41.84 14.61
N ALA A 188 14.51 -40.53 14.85
CA ALA A 188 14.23 -39.56 13.79
C ALA A 188 15.49 -38.96 13.12
N SER A 189 16.66 -38.98 13.77
CA SER A 189 17.89 -38.38 13.22
C SER A 189 18.39 -38.98 11.89
N PRO A 190 18.30 -40.30 11.62
CA PRO A 190 18.68 -40.83 10.30
C PRO A 190 17.60 -40.56 9.24
N LEU A 191 16.32 -40.47 9.62
CA LEU A 191 15.20 -40.18 8.70
C LEU A 191 15.14 -38.71 8.27
N VAL A 192 15.61 -37.78 9.10
CA VAL A 192 15.72 -36.35 8.76
C VAL A 192 16.81 -36.10 7.70
N ARG A 193 17.85 -36.92 7.62
CA ARG A 193 18.89 -36.84 6.58
C ARG A 193 18.42 -37.31 5.20
N TYR A 194 17.42 -38.21 5.14
CA TYR A 194 16.83 -38.72 3.90
C TYR A 194 15.58 -37.96 3.45
N LEU A 195 15.10 -37.00 4.23
CA LEU A 195 14.03 -36.09 3.81
C LEU A 195 14.60 -35.11 2.77
N PRO A 196 14.18 -35.20 1.49
CA PRO A 196 14.69 -34.30 0.46
C PRO A 196 14.43 -32.85 0.86
N GLN A 197 15.44 -31.99 0.67
CA GLN A 197 15.39 -30.56 0.97
C GLN A 197 14.26 -29.90 0.17
N THR A 198 13.06 -29.83 0.75
CA THR A 198 11.93 -29.04 0.23
C THR A 198 12.10 -27.52 0.46
N ALA A 199 13.33 -27.09 0.77
CA ALA A 199 13.75 -25.69 0.86
C ALA A 199 13.52 -24.95 -0.48
N THR A 200 13.81 -25.61 -1.60
CA THR A 200 13.77 -25.03 -2.96
C THR A 200 12.42 -24.46 -3.38
N GLY A 201 11.29 -25.07 -2.98
CA GLY A 201 9.96 -24.61 -3.40
C GLY A 201 9.39 -23.45 -2.58
N ARG A 202 9.77 -23.30 -1.30
CA ARG A 202 9.34 -22.17 -0.46
C ARG A 202 10.31 -21.01 -0.61
N GLU A 203 11.61 -21.27 -0.51
CA GLU A 203 12.63 -20.25 -0.74
C GLU A 203 12.52 -19.70 -2.16
N GLY A 204 12.26 -20.55 -3.16
CA GLY A 204 11.98 -20.09 -4.53
C GLY A 204 10.71 -19.25 -4.65
N ALA A 205 9.66 -19.53 -3.86
CA ALA A 205 8.43 -18.72 -3.88
C ALA A 205 8.61 -17.38 -3.14
N GLU A 206 9.30 -17.38 -2.00
CA GLU A 206 9.65 -16.17 -1.24
C GLU A 206 10.62 -15.28 -2.04
N GLN A 207 11.64 -15.85 -2.66
CA GLN A 207 12.56 -15.14 -3.56
C GLN A 207 11.83 -14.59 -4.78
N LEU A 208 10.91 -15.35 -5.37
CA LEU A 208 10.10 -14.88 -6.49
C LEU A 208 9.24 -13.68 -6.09
N LEU A 209 8.50 -13.78 -4.98
CA LEU A 209 7.66 -12.69 -4.48
C LEU A 209 8.48 -11.46 -4.10
N SER A 210 9.62 -11.66 -3.44
CA SER A 210 10.58 -10.59 -3.12
C SER A 210 11.10 -9.90 -4.39
N ARG A 211 11.49 -10.67 -5.41
CA ARG A 211 11.99 -10.13 -6.68
C ARG A 211 10.92 -9.35 -7.43
N ILE A 212 9.70 -9.88 -7.49
CA ILE A 212 8.54 -9.21 -8.10
C ILE A 212 8.25 -7.89 -7.38
N GLN A 213 8.25 -7.90 -6.05
CA GLN A 213 7.95 -6.74 -5.23
C GLN A 213 9.06 -5.67 -5.29
N ARG A 214 10.31 -6.06 -5.56
CA ARG A 214 11.46 -5.16 -5.70
C ARG A 214 11.72 -4.68 -7.13
N SER A 215 11.16 -5.31 -8.16
CA SER A 215 11.38 -4.89 -9.55
C SER A 215 10.55 -3.65 -9.84
N ARG A 216 11.21 -2.49 -9.82
CA ARG A 216 10.58 -1.19 -10.06
C ARG A 216 9.80 -1.16 -11.38
N GLU A 217 10.38 -1.68 -12.45
CA GLU A 217 9.80 -1.66 -13.80
C GLU A 217 8.54 -2.50 -13.87
N PHE A 218 8.53 -3.64 -13.19
CA PHE A 218 7.34 -4.47 -13.06
C PHE A 218 6.24 -3.75 -12.27
N VAL A 219 6.60 -3.10 -11.15
CA VAL A 219 5.64 -2.36 -10.34
C VAL A 219 5.01 -1.20 -11.11
N GLU A 220 5.82 -0.43 -11.86
CA GLU A 220 5.34 0.64 -12.73
C GLU A 220 4.40 0.11 -13.83
N ALA A 221 4.74 -1.04 -14.44
CA ALA A 221 3.88 -1.67 -15.43
C ALA A 221 2.56 -2.20 -14.83
N VAL A 222 2.58 -2.71 -13.58
CA VAL A 222 1.38 -3.11 -12.85
C VAL A 222 0.51 -1.89 -12.54
N ALA A 223 1.09 -0.79 -12.08
CA ALA A 223 0.37 0.45 -11.80
C ALA A 223 -0.38 0.98 -13.04
N LYS A 224 0.25 0.91 -14.21
CA LYS A 224 -0.35 1.37 -15.48
C LYS A 224 -1.37 0.39 -16.07
N GLY A 225 -1.02 -0.89 -16.13
CA GLY A 225 -1.80 -1.88 -16.89
C GLY A 225 -2.85 -2.64 -16.08
N ARG A 226 -2.58 -2.90 -14.78
CA ARG A 226 -3.44 -3.71 -13.90
C ARG A 226 -3.35 -3.24 -12.45
N PRO A 227 -3.72 -1.97 -12.13
CA PRO A 227 -3.51 -1.38 -10.81
C PRO A 227 -4.13 -2.22 -9.68
N TYR A 228 -5.32 -2.78 -9.89
CA TYR A 228 -6.03 -3.59 -8.90
C TYR A 228 -5.38 -4.97 -8.59
N LEU A 229 -4.40 -5.41 -9.39
CA LEU A 229 -3.58 -6.57 -9.03
C LEU A 229 -2.75 -6.28 -7.76
N ALA A 230 -2.40 -5.01 -7.52
CA ALA A 230 -1.65 -4.60 -6.34
C ALA A 230 -2.37 -4.97 -5.04
N PHE A 231 -3.71 -4.98 -5.00
CA PHE A 231 -4.46 -5.34 -3.80
C PHE A 231 -4.15 -6.75 -3.31
N LYS A 232 -4.02 -7.70 -4.24
CA LYS A 232 -3.68 -9.09 -3.93
C LYS A 232 -2.23 -9.21 -3.45
N LEU A 233 -1.33 -8.39 -3.98
CA LEU A 233 0.07 -8.34 -3.59
C LEU A 233 0.24 -7.72 -2.19
N LEU A 234 -0.47 -6.63 -1.91
CA LEU A 234 -0.49 -5.94 -0.61
C LEU A 234 -1.18 -6.76 0.49
N ALA A 235 -2.18 -7.57 0.13
CA ALA A 235 -2.81 -8.52 1.06
C ALA A 235 -1.89 -9.69 1.46
N THR A 236 -0.77 -9.90 0.75
CA THR A 236 0.19 -10.97 1.07
C THR A 236 1.29 -10.42 1.98
N PRO A 237 1.33 -10.78 3.27
CA PRO A 237 2.35 -10.27 4.18
C PRO A 237 3.74 -10.76 3.77
N ASN A 238 4.60 -9.82 3.39
CA ASN A 238 6.00 -10.06 3.05
C ASN A 238 6.88 -8.89 3.56
N ARG A 239 8.17 -9.16 3.75
CA ARG A 239 9.17 -8.17 4.19
C ARG A 239 9.31 -6.99 3.22
N ASP A 240 9.09 -7.22 1.93
CA ASP A 240 9.28 -6.21 0.87
C ASP A 240 7.98 -5.48 0.48
N MET A 241 6.89 -5.68 1.23
CA MET A 241 5.59 -5.05 0.96
C MET A 241 5.70 -3.51 0.94
N PHE A 242 6.48 -2.93 1.84
CA PHE A 242 6.66 -1.48 1.92
C PHE A 242 7.37 -0.90 0.69
N GLU A 243 8.44 -1.56 0.21
CA GLU A 243 9.15 -1.12 -1.00
C GLU A 243 8.27 -1.24 -2.25
N PHE A 244 7.49 -2.33 -2.36
CA PHE A 244 6.49 -2.46 -3.42
C PHE A 244 5.49 -1.31 -3.37
N LEU A 245 4.93 -1.03 -2.20
CA LEU A 245 3.95 0.05 -2.03
C LEU A 245 4.55 1.41 -2.35
N LYS A 246 5.80 1.67 -1.95
CA LYS A 246 6.56 2.88 -2.29
C LYS A 246 6.64 3.07 -3.80
N HIS A 247 7.09 2.07 -4.54
CA HIS A 247 7.20 2.14 -6.00
C HIS A 247 5.82 2.26 -6.67
N TYR A 248 4.82 1.55 -6.16
CA TYR A 248 3.46 1.57 -6.69
C TYR A 248 2.81 2.95 -6.55
N MET A 249 2.83 3.54 -5.34
CA MET A 249 2.25 4.87 -5.11
C MET A 249 3.00 5.96 -5.87
N ARG A 250 4.33 5.88 -5.95
CA ARG A 250 5.11 6.81 -6.77
C ARG A 250 4.71 6.76 -8.24
N ALA A 251 4.53 5.56 -8.79
CA ALA A 251 4.13 5.38 -10.19
C ALA A 251 2.73 5.93 -10.46
N LEU A 252 1.80 5.76 -9.50
CA LEU A 252 0.45 6.30 -9.61
C LEU A 252 0.42 7.83 -9.49
N LEU A 253 1.17 8.42 -8.57
CA LEU A 253 1.21 9.89 -8.38
C LEU A 253 1.89 10.61 -9.53
N ALA A 254 2.89 9.99 -10.17
CA ALA A 254 3.63 10.61 -11.26
C ALA A 254 2.87 10.61 -12.61
N ASP A 255 1.84 9.77 -12.74
CA ASP A 255 1.07 9.61 -13.98
C ASP A 255 -0.34 10.18 -13.78
N SER A 256 -0.59 11.36 -14.36
CA SER A 256 -1.91 12.01 -14.28
C SER A 256 -3.02 11.20 -14.97
N GLY A 257 -2.68 10.29 -15.87
CA GLY A 257 -3.60 9.33 -16.48
C GLY A 257 -3.88 8.10 -15.60
N SER A 258 -3.27 8.00 -14.43
CA SER A 258 -3.42 6.83 -13.56
C SER A 258 -4.81 6.75 -12.94
N VAL A 259 -5.13 5.54 -12.47
CA VAL A 259 -6.37 5.29 -11.74
C VAL A 259 -6.47 6.13 -10.46
N LEU A 260 -5.33 6.50 -9.84
CA LEU A 260 -5.34 7.35 -8.65
C LEU A 260 -5.89 8.74 -8.96
N HIS A 261 -5.34 9.41 -9.97
CA HIS A 261 -5.79 10.76 -10.34
C HIS A 261 -7.27 10.78 -10.74
N ARG A 262 -7.71 9.77 -11.51
CA ARG A 262 -9.11 9.62 -11.88
C ARG A 262 -10.02 9.44 -10.66
N GLU A 263 -9.71 8.48 -9.78
CA GLU A 263 -10.55 8.22 -8.59
C GLU A 263 -10.57 9.40 -7.61
N LEU A 264 -9.48 10.18 -7.52
CA LEU A 264 -9.44 11.42 -6.73
C LEU A 264 -10.30 12.52 -7.36
N ARG A 265 -10.22 12.73 -8.68
CA ARG A 265 -11.00 13.73 -9.42
C ARG A 265 -12.50 13.44 -9.38
N ASP A 266 -12.88 12.16 -9.40
CA ASP A 266 -14.29 11.74 -9.32
C ASP A 266 -14.89 11.95 -7.91
N ASN A 267 -14.05 12.26 -6.90
CA ASN A 267 -14.44 12.51 -5.52
C ASN A 267 -13.93 13.87 -4.98
N PRO A 268 -14.26 15.00 -5.62
CA PRO A 268 -13.72 16.29 -5.21
C PRO A 268 -14.25 16.76 -3.84
N GLY A 269 -15.39 16.21 -3.40
CA GLY A 269 -16.04 16.55 -2.13
C GLY A 269 -15.88 15.51 -1.01
N ALA A 270 -15.12 14.43 -1.25
CA ALA A 270 -14.71 13.52 -0.18
C ALA A 270 -13.41 14.06 0.43
N GLY A 271 -13.33 14.13 1.77
CA GLY A 271 -12.37 15.06 2.41
C GLY A 271 -12.91 16.49 2.37
N HIS A 272 -12.45 17.40 3.23
CA HIS A 272 -13.17 18.58 3.78
C HIS A 272 -14.03 18.27 5.02
N GLY A 273 -13.50 17.43 5.91
CA GLY A 273 -14.07 17.21 7.23
C GLY A 273 -15.46 16.57 7.19
N ARG A 274 -15.82 15.88 6.10
CA ARG A 274 -17.03 15.05 5.97
C ARG A 274 -16.65 13.59 5.84
N ALA A 275 -17.41 12.68 6.44
CA ALA A 275 -17.20 11.25 6.26
C ALA A 275 -17.21 10.91 4.76
N ALA A 276 -16.07 10.44 4.26
CA ALA A 276 -15.95 10.02 2.88
C ALA A 276 -16.77 8.75 2.65
N GLN A 277 -17.56 8.71 1.58
CA GLN A 277 -18.31 7.53 1.16
C GLN A 277 -17.69 7.02 -0.13
N PHE A 278 -16.85 5.99 -0.03
CA PHE A 278 -16.23 5.40 -1.20
C PHE A 278 -17.18 4.40 -1.85
N SER A 279 -17.46 4.61 -3.13
CA SER A 279 -18.37 3.77 -3.89
C SER A 279 -17.64 2.58 -4.53
N SER A 280 -18.38 1.65 -5.15
CA SER A 280 -17.76 0.59 -5.96
C SER A 280 -17.01 1.10 -7.20
N GLY A 281 -17.17 2.39 -7.54
CA GLY A 281 -16.46 3.08 -8.62
C GLY A 281 -15.02 3.46 -8.29
N GLU A 282 -14.61 3.44 -7.01
CA GLU A 282 -13.25 3.77 -6.58
C GLU A 282 -12.55 2.61 -5.83
N PRO A 283 -12.19 1.52 -6.52
CA PRO A 283 -11.58 0.38 -5.85
C PRO A 283 -10.26 0.70 -5.14
N LEU A 284 -9.45 1.66 -5.64
CA LEU A 284 -8.18 2.03 -5.02
C LEU A 284 -8.41 2.78 -3.72
N LEU A 285 -9.24 3.84 -3.74
CA LEU A 285 -9.55 4.61 -2.54
C LEU A 285 -10.32 3.77 -1.52
N SER A 286 -11.30 2.97 -1.98
CA SER A 286 -12.04 2.03 -1.14
C SER A 286 -11.11 1.03 -0.45
N TYR A 287 -10.12 0.47 -1.15
CA TYR A 287 -9.18 -0.49 -0.57
C TYR A 287 -8.39 0.11 0.60
N PHE A 288 -7.98 1.37 0.50
CA PHE A 288 -7.20 2.02 1.56
C PHE A 288 -8.08 2.58 2.68
N PHE A 289 -9.25 3.14 2.36
CA PHE A 289 -9.97 4.03 3.28
C PHE A 289 -11.31 3.50 3.79
N ASN A 290 -11.92 2.49 3.17
CA ASN A 290 -13.14 1.89 3.75
C ASN A 290 -12.87 1.18 5.09
N ASP A 291 -11.67 0.61 5.24
CA ASP A 291 -11.17 0.11 6.51
C ASP A 291 -9.86 0.86 6.82
N PRO A 292 -9.88 1.91 7.65
CA PRO A 292 -8.69 2.71 7.87
C PRO A 292 -7.58 1.95 8.63
N HIS A 293 -7.84 0.75 9.19
CA HIS A 293 -6.78 -0.13 9.71
C HIS A 293 -5.88 -0.68 8.60
N VAL A 294 -6.39 -0.79 7.36
CA VAL A 294 -5.58 -1.14 6.20
C VAL A 294 -4.55 -0.04 5.94
N SER A 295 -4.98 1.22 5.93
CA SER A 295 -4.08 2.38 5.78
C SER A 295 -3.03 2.44 6.88
N GLU A 296 -3.41 2.21 8.13
CA GLU A 296 -2.49 2.19 9.28
C GLU A 296 -1.45 1.07 9.13
N ARG A 297 -1.90 -0.16 8.89
CA ARG A 297 -1.05 -1.35 8.72
C ARG A 297 -0.05 -1.19 7.58
N LEU A 298 -0.48 -0.55 6.48
CA LEU A 298 0.37 -0.31 5.31
C LEU A 298 1.25 0.93 5.46
N SER A 299 0.99 1.79 6.46
CA SER A 299 1.64 3.09 6.64
C SER A 299 1.64 3.90 5.34
N ILE A 300 0.49 3.91 4.64
CA ILE A 300 0.33 4.44 3.28
C ILE A 300 0.71 5.93 3.15
N TYR A 301 0.58 6.67 4.25
CA TYR A 301 1.00 8.07 4.36
C TYR A 301 2.46 8.28 3.93
N LYS A 302 3.35 7.35 4.25
CA LYS A 302 4.79 7.51 4.05
C LYS A 302 5.18 7.41 2.58
N PRO A 303 4.80 6.36 1.81
CA PRO A 303 4.96 6.33 0.37
C PRO A 303 4.47 7.58 -0.38
N VAL A 304 3.31 8.11 0.01
CA VAL A 304 2.71 9.28 -0.64
C VAL A 304 3.46 10.56 -0.27
N GLY A 305 3.70 10.78 1.01
CA GLY A 305 4.45 11.94 1.50
C GLY A 305 5.89 11.98 1.01
N ASP A 306 6.58 10.83 1.00
CA ASP A 306 7.94 10.70 0.47
C ASP A 306 7.96 11.03 -1.04
N ALA A 307 6.99 10.52 -1.82
CA ALA A 307 6.90 10.82 -3.25
C ALA A 307 6.67 12.32 -3.53
N ALA A 308 5.76 12.96 -2.79
CA ALA A 308 5.51 14.39 -2.92
C ALA A 308 6.73 15.24 -2.52
N ASN A 309 7.44 14.86 -1.46
CA ASN A 309 8.67 15.54 -1.05
C ASN A 309 9.81 15.32 -2.06
N GLU A 310 9.97 14.11 -2.61
CA GLU A 310 10.93 13.83 -3.67
C GLU A 310 10.64 14.66 -4.94
N GLU A 311 9.36 14.87 -5.28
CA GLU A 311 8.93 15.74 -6.38
C GLU A 311 9.34 17.20 -6.13
N LEU A 312 9.07 17.74 -4.95
CA LEU A 312 9.51 19.11 -4.58
C LEU A 312 11.03 19.26 -4.64
N LEU A 313 11.78 18.24 -4.22
CA LEU A 313 13.25 18.24 -4.32
C LEU A 313 13.74 18.11 -5.77
N ALA A 314 12.98 17.49 -6.67
CA ALA A 314 13.27 17.45 -8.10
C ALA A 314 13.02 18.82 -8.74
N LEU A 315 11.85 19.41 -8.49
CA LEU A 315 11.48 20.74 -8.97
C LEU A 315 12.44 21.83 -8.51
N ARG A 316 12.97 21.74 -7.28
CA ARG A 316 14.00 22.64 -6.77
C ARG A 316 15.30 22.60 -7.59
N ARG A 317 15.68 21.41 -8.08
CA ARG A 317 16.87 21.23 -8.92
C ARG A 317 16.63 21.74 -10.34
N GLU A 318 15.42 21.56 -10.85
CA GLU A 318 14.96 22.04 -12.14
C GLU A 318 14.20 23.36 -12.01
N HIS A 319 14.75 24.27 -11.19
CA HIS A 319 14.07 25.47 -10.74
C HIS A 319 13.44 26.23 -11.91
N ASP A 320 14.22 26.53 -12.97
CA ASP A 320 13.81 27.36 -14.12
C ASP A 320 12.66 26.79 -14.96
N SER A 321 12.38 25.49 -14.84
CA SER A 321 11.26 24.81 -15.49
C SER A 321 10.11 24.44 -14.54
N ASP A 322 10.19 24.80 -13.25
CA ASP A 322 9.15 24.49 -12.27
C ASP A 322 7.80 25.13 -12.64
N PRO A 323 6.80 24.33 -13.05
CA PRO A 323 5.50 24.85 -13.46
C PRO A 323 4.68 25.39 -12.27
N ASN A 324 5.08 25.11 -11.02
CA ASN A 324 4.34 25.53 -9.83
C ASN A 324 4.59 26.99 -9.43
N ASN A 325 5.59 27.62 -10.05
CA ASN A 325 5.87 29.04 -9.94
C ASN A 325 5.07 29.91 -10.93
N LEU A 326 4.23 29.29 -11.76
CA LEU A 326 3.21 29.97 -12.55
C LEU A 326 2.00 30.33 -11.69
N THR A 327 1.23 31.33 -12.11
CA THR A 327 -0.03 31.73 -11.48
C THR A 327 -1.01 30.57 -11.43
N ALA A 328 -1.75 30.45 -10.32
CA ALA A 328 -2.86 29.51 -10.19
C ALA A 328 -4.15 30.16 -10.70
N ASP A 329 -4.25 30.28 -12.02
CA ASP A 329 -5.43 30.81 -12.69
C ASP A 329 -6.66 29.89 -12.52
N ASP A 330 -7.83 30.39 -12.92
CA ASP A 330 -9.08 29.64 -12.77
C ASP A 330 -9.05 28.30 -13.52
N HIS A 331 -8.45 28.26 -14.71
CA HIS A 331 -8.29 27.02 -15.46
C HIS A 331 -7.46 25.97 -14.69
N PHE A 332 -6.35 26.39 -14.07
CA PHE A 332 -5.58 25.50 -13.21
C PHE A 332 -6.40 25.04 -12.00
N ARG A 333 -7.13 25.92 -11.34
CA ARG A 333 -7.89 25.55 -10.13
C ARG A 333 -9.04 24.61 -10.42
N GLU A 334 -9.75 24.81 -11.53
CA GLU A 334 -10.92 24.01 -11.89
C GLU A 334 -10.52 22.62 -12.40
N ASP A 335 -9.56 22.55 -13.33
CA ASP A 335 -9.20 21.30 -14.00
C ASP A 335 -7.72 20.95 -13.91
N GLY A 336 -6.83 21.93 -14.12
CA GLY A 336 -5.39 21.66 -14.24
C GLY A 336 -4.70 21.15 -12.96
N CYS A 337 -5.29 21.41 -11.79
CA CYS A 337 -4.74 20.96 -10.51
C CYS A 337 -4.83 19.44 -10.38
N TRP A 338 -5.81 18.79 -11.01
CA TRP A 338 -5.97 17.34 -10.98
C TRP A 338 -4.86 16.59 -11.73
N ASP A 339 -4.11 17.27 -12.60
CA ASP A 339 -2.94 16.69 -13.26
C ASP A 339 -1.67 16.80 -12.39
N SER A 340 -1.71 17.56 -11.29
CA SER A 340 -0.55 17.77 -10.42
C SER A 340 -0.34 16.61 -9.44
N PRO A 341 0.85 15.99 -9.41
CA PRO A 341 1.21 14.99 -8.39
C PRO A 341 1.12 15.54 -6.96
N LEU A 342 1.44 16.83 -6.77
CA LEU A 342 1.41 17.50 -5.47
C LEU A 342 -0.03 17.69 -4.99
N TYR A 343 -0.92 18.13 -5.89
CA TYR A 343 -2.33 18.28 -5.55
C TYR A 343 -2.98 16.92 -5.26
N ALA A 344 -2.69 15.90 -6.08
CA ALA A 344 -3.15 14.53 -5.84
C ALA A 344 -2.70 14.00 -4.47
N ALA A 345 -1.45 14.26 -4.06
CA ALA A 345 -0.96 13.92 -2.73
C ALA A 345 -1.72 14.67 -1.62
N ILE A 346 -1.97 15.98 -1.78
CA ILE A 346 -2.73 16.79 -0.81
C ILE A 346 -4.13 16.22 -0.61
N VAL A 347 -4.87 15.95 -1.69
CA VAL A 347 -6.22 15.38 -1.64
C VAL A 347 -6.19 13.96 -1.06
N PHE A 348 -5.19 13.15 -1.39
CA PHE A 348 -5.03 11.81 -0.82
C PHE A 348 -4.85 11.85 0.72
N PHE A 349 -4.03 12.78 1.22
CA PHE A 349 -3.88 12.99 2.67
C PHE A 349 -5.20 13.39 3.33
N ASP A 350 -5.98 14.26 2.69
CA ASP A 350 -7.30 14.66 3.18
C ASP A 350 -8.26 13.48 3.34
N LEU A 351 -8.37 12.67 2.29
CA LEU A 351 -9.20 11.46 2.31
C LEU A 351 -8.74 10.50 3.40
N MET A 352 -7.43 10.27 3.52
CA MET A 352 -6.85 9.37 4.50
C MET A 352 -7.12 9.84 5.94
N VAL A 353 -6.81 11.10 6.24
CA VAL A 353 -6.98 11.67 7.59
C VAL A 353 -8.46 11.74 7.94
N THR A 354 -9.31 12.16 7.00
CA THR A 354 -10.76 12.23 7.19
C THR A 354 -11.36 10.83 7.42
N ALA A 355 -11.00 9.84 6.60
CA ALA A 355 -11.47 8.46 6.78
C ALA A 355 -11.04 7.87 8.13
N THR A 356 -9.83 8.17 8.56
CA THR A 356 -9.30 7.76 9.87
C THR A 356 -10.05 8.43 11.02
N LEU A 357 -10.30 9.73 10.92
CA LEU A 357 -11.02 10.52 11.91
C LEU A 357 -12.45 10.01 12.11
N PHE A 358 -13.20 9.81 11.02
CA PHE A 358 -14.57 9.28 11.11
C PHE A 358 -14.61 7.77 11.37
N GLY A 359 -13.57 7.04 11.01
CA GLY A 359 -13.37 5.62 11.34
C GLY A 359 -12.95 5.37 12.79
N ARG A 360 -12.76 6.42 13.60
CA ARG A 360 -12.34 6.36 15.03
C ARG A 360 -11.04 5.61 15.26
N ILE A 361 -10.14 5.68 14.28
CA ILE A 361 -8.78 5.16 14.43
C ILE A 361 -7.93 6.23 15.09
N ARG A 362 -7.22 5.84 16.14
CA ARG A 362 -6.46 6.79 16.94
C ARG A 362 -5.29 7.39 16.15
N HIS A 363 -4.60 6.58 15.34
CA HIS A 363 -3.39 7.00 14.64
C HIS A 363 -3.65 8.12 13.62
N HIS A 364 -3.08 9.31 13.85
CA HIS A 364 -3.25 10.50 13.02
C HIS A 364 -2.69 10.46 11.58
N MET A 365 -2.26 9.28 11.10
CA MET A 365 -1.76 9.01 9.75
C MET A 365 -0.63 9.94 9.28
N TRP A 366 0.18 10.44 10.20
CA TRP A 366 1.30 11.35 9.92
C TRP A 366 0.91 12.55 9.04
N LEU A 367 -0.20 13.21 9.38
CA LEU A 367 -0.62 14.46 8.73
C LEU A 367 0.46 15.56 8.72
N LEU A 368 1.51 15.40 9.53
CA LEU A 368 2.68 16.28 9.62
C LEU A 368 3.48 16.40 8.33
N TYR A 369 3.24 15.53 7.33
CA TYR A 369 3.78 15.76 5.99
C TYR A 369 3.37 17.12 5.43
N TYR A 370 2.20 17.67 5.80
CA TYR A 370 1.82 19.03 5.38
C TYR A 370 2.80 20.11 5.85
N GLU A 371 3.44 19.95 7.01
CA GLU A 371 4.49 20.86 7.48
C GLU A 371 5.70 20.80 6.55
N VAL A 372 6.22 19.58 6.34
CA VAL A 372 7.39 19.33 5.49
C VAL A 372 7.14 19.84 4.07
N LEU A 373 5.98 19.54 3.50
CA LEU A 373 5.60 19.98 2.16
C LEU A 373 5.47 21.50 2.10
N THR A 374 4.87 22.14 3.11
CA THR A 374 4.76 23.61 3.18
C THR A 374 6.14 24.27 3.17
N THR A 375 7.04 23.84 4.07
CA THR A 375 8.41 24.39 4.13
C THR A 375 9.10 24.27 2.77
N ARG A 376 9.00 23.10 2.12
CA ARG A 376 9.58 22.85 0.79
C ARG A 376 8.96 23.68 -0.32
N MET A 377 7.64 23.84 -0.31
CA MET A 377 6.93 24.69 -1.28
C MET A 377 7.35 26.16 -1.14
N ILE A 378 7.50 26.65 0.10
CA ILE A 378 8.00 28.00 0.36
C ILE A 378 9.47 28.13 -0.09
N GLU A 379 10.32 27.15 0.19
CA GLU A 379 11.71 27.14 -0.30
C GLU A 379 11.80 27.22 -1.83
N ASN A 380 10.91 26.55 -2.55
CA ASN A 380 10.87 26.54 -4.02
C ASN A 380 10.14 27.73 -4.63
N HIS A 381 9.37 28.47 -3.83
CA HIS A 381 8.56 29.58 -4.28
C HIS A 381 9.43 30.69 -4.87
N ASP A 382 9.19 31.00 -6.14
CA ASP A 382 9.79 32.09 -6.91
C ASP A 382 8.83 32.54 -8.03
N PRO A 383 7.92 33.50 -7.76
CA PRO A 383 6.92 33.94 -8.73
C PRO A 383 7.55 34.43 -10.04
N ARG A 384 7.28 33.73 -11.14
CA ARG A 384 7.85 34.08 -12.46
C ARG A 384 7.02 35.08 -13.24
N ASP A 385 5.71 35.06 -13.02
CA ASP A 385 4.82 35.92 -13.80
C ASP A 385 4.74 37.32 -13.18
N ARG A 386 5.46 38.26 -13.81
CA ARG A 386 5.43 39.69 -13.48
C ARG A 386 4.07 40.34 -13.69
N HIS A 387 3.15 39.69 -14.40
CA HIS A 387 1.80 40.19 -14.69
C HIS A 387 0.72 39.55 -13.81
N THR A 388 1.09 38.77 -12.79
CA THR A 388 0.13 38.33 -11.77
C THR A 388 -0.55 39.57 -11.20
N PRO A 389 -1.88 39.72 -11.32
CA PRO A 389 -2.57 40.86 -10.74
C PRO A 389 -2.21 40.95 -9.27
N SER A 390 -1.86 42.14 -8.80
CA SER A 390 -1.49 42.38 -7.38
C SER A 390 -2.58 41.95 -6.38
N ASP A 391 -3.80 41.68 -6.86
CA ASP A 391 -4.96 41.25 -6.09
C ASP A 391 -5.35 39.78 -6.33
N SER A 392 -4.52 38.99 -7.03
CA SER A 392 -4.78 37.55 -7.16
C SER A 392 -4.79 36.88 -5.79
N PHE A 393 -5.81 36.06 -5.51
CA PHE A 393 -5.90 35.30 -4.26
C PHE A 393 -4.73 34.31 -4.14
N TYR A 394 -4.28 33.77 -5.27
CA TYR A 394 -3.19 32.82 -5.38
C TYR A 394 -2.12 33.41 -6.30
N GLU A 395 -0.93 33.68 -5.76
CA GLU A 395 0.20 34.24 -6.52
C GLU A 395 0.78 33.19 -7.46
N THR A 396 0.93 31.96 -6.96
CA THR A 396 1.41 30.81 -7.71
C THR A 396 0.66 29.54 -7.33
N ARG A 397 0.87 28.45 -8.08
CA ARG A 397 0.33 27.12 -7.73
C ARG A 397 0.82 26.64 -6.36
N TYR A 398 2.04 27.01 -5.95
CA TYR A 398 2.48 26.74 -4.57
C TYR A 398 1.62 27.42 -3.52
N THR A 399 1.27 28.69 -3.71
CA THR A 399 0.36 29.38 -2.76
C THR A 399 -1.05 28.79 -2.78
N TYR A 400 -1.51 28.28 -3.92
CA TYR A 400 -2.75 27.51 -3.97
C TYR A 400 -2.66 26.20 -3.16
N PHE A 401 -1.58 25.42 -3.33
CA PHE A 401 -1.39 24.18 -2.58
C PHE A 401 -1.27 24.40 -1.07
N ILE A 402 -0.56 25.44 -0.63
CA ILE A 402 -0.46 25.79 0.80
C ILE A 402 -1.84 26.18 1.36
N TYR A 403 -2.60 27.00 0.63
CA TYR A 403 -3.99 27.30 1.01
C TYR A 403 -4.84 26.04 1.15
N GLU A 404 -4.75 25.12 0.18
CA GLU A 404 -5.49 23.87 0.16
C GLU A 404 -5.14 22.97 1.36
N MET A 405 -3.88 22.95 1.79
CA MET A 405 -3.43 22.27 3.02
C MET A 405 -3.98 22.95 4.28
N VAL A 406 -3.91 24.29 4.37
CA VAL A 406 -4.45 25.09 5.48
C VAL A 406 -5.96 24.87 5.63
N SER A 407 -6.70 24.90 4.53
CA SER A 407 -8.15 24.71 4.51
C SER A 407 -8.54 23.31 5.02
N ARG A 408 -7.81 22.27 4.60
CA ARG A 408 -8.04 20.89 5.06
C ARG A 408 -7.71 20.68 6.52
N CYS A 409 -6.60 21.25 7.01
CA CYS A 409 -6.31 21.26 8.45
C CYS A 409 -7.46 21.89 9.24
N ARG A 410 -7.97 23.05 8.80
CA ARG A 410 -9.14 23.70 9.38
C ARG A 410 -10.37 22.79 9.38
N ASP A 411 -10.62 22.07 8.29
CA ASP A 411 -11.77 21.16 8.20
C ASP A 411 -11.64 19.94 9.14
N TRP A 412 -10.44 19.37 9.30
CA TRP A 412 -10.21 18.30 10.28
C TRP A 412 -10.39 18.80 11.72
N ILE A 413 -9.99 20.04 12.00
CA ILE A 413 -10.17 20.68 13.32
C ILE A 413 -11.66 20.91 13.58
N LEU A 414 -12.41 21.42 12.60
CA LEU A 414 -13.82 21.74 12.75
C LEU A 414 -14.73 20.50 12.69
N ALA A 415 -14.22 19.36 12.22
CA ALA A 415 -14.96 18.09 12.23
C ALA A 415 -15.37 17.63 13.64
N VAL A 416 -14.74 18.15 14.71
CA VAL A 416 -15.14 17.93 16.11
C VAL A 416 -16.61 18.28 16.37
N GLU A 417 -17.17 19.22 15.61
CA GLU A 417 -18.60 19.60 15.67
C GLU A 417 -19.53 18.40 15.40
N ARG A 418 -19.05 17.41 14.64
CA ARG A 418 -19.83 16.25 14.20
C ARG A 418 -19.50 14.98 14.97
N LEU A 419 -18.50 15.04 15.85
CA LEU A 419 -17.99 13.91 16.63
C LEU A 419 -18.19 14.13 18.13
N THR A 420 -19.26 14.82 18.51
CA THR A 420 -19.55 15.20 19.90
C THR A 420 -19.81 14.00 20.82
N ASP A 421 -20.10 12.82 20.26
CA ASP A 421 -20.33 11.58 20.98
C ASP A 421 -19.03 10.81 21.31
N ASP A 422 -17.89 11.24 20.78
CA ASP A 422 -16.59 10.61 21.04
C ASP A 422 -15.92 11.23 22.28
N ALA A 423 -16.20 10.67 23.45
CA ALA A 423 -15.64 11.15 24.71
C ALA A 423 -14.10 11.07 24.78
N GLU A 424 -13.46 10.15 24.04
CA GLU A 424 -12.01 10.03 24.01
C GLU A 424 -11.36 11.17 23.21
N LEU A 425 -12.03 11.66 22.15
CA LEU A 425 -11.57 12.79 21.34
C LEU A 425 -11.37 14.08 22.17
N PHE A 426 -12.19 14.27 23.21
CA PHE A 426 -12.13 15.44 24.09
C PHE A 426 -11.17 15.26 25.28
N ASN A 427 -10.64 14.05 25.49
CA ASN A 427 -9.63 13.78 26.51
C ASN A 427 -8.24 14.14 26.01
N ILE A 428 -7.98 15.45 25.88
CA ILE A 428 -6.74 15.98 25.33
C ILE A 428 -5.66 16.03 26.42
N GLN A 429 -4.48 15.48 26.12
CA GLN A 429 -3.31 15.74 26.95
C GLN A 429 -2.91 17.21 26.79
N ASN A 430 -2.87 17.97 27.89
CA ASN A 430 -2.54 19.39 27.90
C ASN A 430 -1.01 19.60 27.82
N ASN A 431 -0.39 19.04 26.78
CA ASN A 431 1.00 19.26 26.39
C ASN A 431 1.06 19.83 24.97
N ASP A 432 2.17 20.48 24.65
CA ASP A 432 2.38 21.10 23.35
C ASP A 432 2.86 20.09 22.28
N GLU A 433 2.92 18.80 22.62
CA GLU A 433 3.39 17.74 21.74
C GLU A 433 2.25 17.19 20.88
N TYR A 434 2.63 16.64 19.72
CA TYR A 434 1.72 15.87 18.91
C TYR A 434 1.13 14.72 19.70
N GLU A 435 -0.16 14.54 19.53
CA GLU A 435 -0.86 13.45 20.14
C GLU A 435 -1.27 12.48 19.05
N ASN A 436 -0.52 11.39 18.94
CA ASN A 436 -0.75 10.41 17.88
C ASN A 436 -2.17 9.87 17.84
N HIS A 437 -2.90 9.97 18.96
CA HIS A 437 -4.25 9.47 19.19
C HIS A 437 -5.35 10.55 19.03
N ASN A 438 -5.00 11.80 18.71
CA ASN A 438 -5.95 12.91 18.58
C ASN A 438 -5.67 13.72 17.29
N ILE A 439 -6.42 13.39 16.23
CA ILE A 439 -6.28 14.02 14.91
C ILE A 439 -6.53 15.53 14.96
N PRO A 440 -7.63 16.05 15.54
CA PRO A 440 -7.87 17.50 15.59
C PRO A 440 -6.78 18.27 16.34
N LYS A 441 -6.27 17.75 17.46
CA LYS A 441 -5.13 18.35 18.16
C LYS A 441 -3.87 18.38 17.28
N SER A 442 -3.55 17.25 16.63
CA SER A 442 -2.39 17.17 15.75
C SER A 442 -2.53 18.11 14.53
N ALA A 443 -3.75 18.25 13.99
CA ALA A 443 -4.06 19.20 12.93
C ALA A 443 -3.92 20.67 13.39
N ILE A 444 -4.29 20.99 14.63
CA ILE A 444 -4.05 22.32 15.23
C ILE A 444 -2.55 22.65 15.27
N ILE A 445 -1.73 21.72 15.76
CA ILE A 445 -0.28 21.94 15.87
C ILE A 445 0.34 22.10 14.47
N CYS A 446 -0.08 21.26 13.52
CA CYS A 446 0.32 21.36 12.12
C CYS A 446 -0.08 22.70 11.49
N LEU A 447 -1.32 23.14 11.69
CA LEU A 447 -1.81 24.42 11.21
C LEU A 447 -1.01 25.61 11.77
N ALA A 448 -0.69 25.58 13.07
CA ALA A 448 0.11 26.62 13.72
C ALA A 448 1.54 26.68 13.15
N ARG A 449 2.15 25.53 12.86
CA ARG A 449 3.48 25.47 12.23
C ARG A 449 3.49 25.93 10.78
N ILE A 450 2.48 25.54 9.99
CA ILE A 450 2.29 26.06 8.62
C ILE A 450 2.18 27.59 8.67
N LEU A 451 1.42 28.15 9.61
CA LEU A 451 1.29 29.59 9.75
C LEU A 451 2.61 30.27 10.14
N LEU A 452 3.40 29.64 11.02
CA LEU A 452 4.72 30.13 11.39
C LEU A 452 5.64 30.24 10.15
N ASP A 453 5.72 29.19 9.35
CA ASP A 453 6.51 29.18 8.12
C ASP A 453 6.03 30.26 7.13
N VAL A 454 4.71 30.42 6.99
CA VAL A 454 4.12 31.45 6.12
C VAL A 454 4.47 32.86 6.58
N LEU A 455 4.30 33.15 7.88
CA LEU A 455 4.50 34.50 8.43
C LEU A 455 5.97 34.93 8.46
N THR A 456 6.87 33.99 8.72
CA THR A 456 8.31 34.25 8.79
C THR A 456 8.99 34.26 7.43
N SER A 457 8.33 33.74 6.38
CA SER A 457 8.88 33.72 5.03
C SER A 457 8.98 35.11 4.41
N SER A 458 10.14 35.42 3.83
CA SER A 458 10.36 36.60 2.99
C SER A 458 9.92 36.40 1.54
N LYS A 459 9.60 35.17 1.14
CA LYS A 459 9.23 34.81 -0.24
C LYS A 459 7.76 35.02 -0.57
N LEU A 460 6.90 35.09 0.45
CA LEU A 460 5.46 35.22 0.29
C LEU A 460 5.03 36.68 0.48
N SER A 461 4.03 37.13 -0.28
CA SER A 461 3.52 38.50 -0.09
C SER A 461 2.79 38.69 1.24
N GLU A 462 2.78 39.93 1.72
CA GLU A 462 2.03 40.33 2.92
C GLU A 462 0.51 40.10 2.78
N SER A 463 -0.02 40.21 1.55
CA SER A 463 -1.43 39.94 1.28
C SER A 463 -1.78 38.46 1.50
N TYR A 464 -0.91 37.55 1.05
CA TYR A 464 -1.07 36.12 1.24
C TYR A 464 -0.93 35.72 2.71
N LYS A 465 0.07 36.28 3.41
CA LYS A 465 0.24 36.11 4.86
C LYS A 465 -1.01 36.50 5.63
N SER A 466 -1.55 37.69 5.37
CA SER A 466 -2.78 38.18 5.99
C SER A 466 -3.98 37.24 5.76
N ARG A 467 -4.15 36.74 4.52
CA ARG A 467 -5.21 35.77 4.17
C ARG A 467 -5.07 34.45 4.93
N MET A 468 -3.86 33.89 5.02
CA MET A 468 -3.62 32.67 5.79
C MET A 468 -3.91 32.86 7.28
N SER A 469 -3.45 33.97 7.87
CA SER A 469 -3.75 34.31 9.28
C SER A 469 -5.24 34.44 9.52
N HIS A 470 -5.98 35.07 8.60
CA HIS A 470 -7.43 35.22 8.71
C HIS A 470 -8.15 33.87 8.82
N LEU A 471 -7.75 32.86 8.03
CA LEU A 471 -8.33 31.51 8.11
C LEU A 471 -8.08 30.86 9.48
N VAL A 472 -6.87 31.03 10.02
CA VAL A 472 -6.49 30.44 11.31
C VAL A 472 -7.22 31.11 12.47
N PHE A 473 -7.32 32.45 12.46
CA PHE A 473 -8.07 33.19 13.48
C PHE A 473 -9.57 32.91 13.41
N ASP A 474 -10.17 32.88 12.20
CA ASP A 474 -11.57 32.46 12.03
C ASP A 474 -11.83 31.07 12.61
N THR A 475 -10.87 30.14 12.44
CA THR A 475 -10.97 28.79 13.01
C THR A 475 -11.07 28.81 14.53
N TYR A 476 -10.23 29.60 15.21
CA TYR A 476 -10.32 29.78 16.68
C TYR A 476 -11.69 30.31 17.09
N PHE A 477 -12.16 31.40 16.49
CA PHE A 477 -13.44 32.00 16.86
C PHE A 477 -14.63 31.11 16.50
N ARG A 478 -14.52 30.31 15.45
CA ARG A 478 -15.52 29.29 15.10
C ARG A 478 -15.56 28.18 16.15
N LEU A 479 -14.42 27.68 16.63
CA LEU A 479 -14.39 26.70 17.73
C LEU A 479 -15.05 27.25 19.00
N ARG A 480 -14.73 28.50 19.40
CA ARG A 480 -15.39 29.17 20.53
C ARG A 480 -16.91 29.26 20.34
N ARG A 481 -17.37 29.60 19.14
CA ARG A 481 -18.80 29.67 18.78
C ARG A 481 -19.51 28.32 18.88
N LEU A 482 -18.81 27.24 18.53
CA LEU A 482 -19.30 25.86 18.63
C LEU A 482 -19.19 25.29 20.06
N ASN A 483 -18.81 26.10 21.06
CA ASN A 483 -18.49 25.70 22.43
C ASN A 483 -17.39 24.63 22.53
N GLN A 484 -16.48 24.59 21.54
CA GLN A 484 -15.33 23.68 21.49
C GLN A 484 -14.11 24.32 22.15
N THR A 485 -14.27 24.76 23.40
CA THR A 485 -13.30 25.59 24.12
C THR A 485 -11.95 24.91 24.26
N VAL A 486 -11.91 23.60 24.53
CA VAL A 486 -10.67 22.85 24.69
C VAL A 486 -9.79 22.96 23.43
N PHE A 487 -10.37 22.74 22.24
CA PHE A 487 -9.64 22.86 20.98
C PHE A 487 -9.26 24.31 20.65
N ALA A 488 -10.12 25.28 20.99
CA ALA A 488 -9.79 26.69 20.83
C ALA A 488 -8.57 27.10 21.67
N GLU A 489 -8.51 26.67 22.93
CA GLU A 489 -7.37 26.93 23.82
C GLU A 489 -6.09 26.26 23.31
N VAL A 490 -6.18 25.01 22.83
CA VAL A 490 -5.05 24.31 22.22
C VAL A 490 -4.53 25.08 21.02
N LEU A 491 -5.42 25.61 20.16
CA LEU A 491 -5.02 26.42 19.01
C LEU A 491 -4.34 27.72 19.43
N ALA A 492 -4.89 28.43 20.40
CA ALA A 492 -4.27 29.65 20.92
C ALA A 492 -2.88 29.37 21.55
N LYS A 493 -2.72 28.29 22.32
CA LYS A 493 -1.43 27.87 22.87
C LYS A 493 -0.43 27.48 21.78
N ALA A 494 -0.87 26.74 20.77
CA ALA A 494 -0.03 26.34 19.64
C ALA A 494 0.47 27.57 18.85
N LEU A 495 -0.40 28.56 18.62
CA LEU A 495 -0.03 29.83 17.98
C LEU A 495 0.98 30.63 18.81
N ARG A 496 0.89 30.59 20.15
CA ARG A 496 1.83 31.27 21.05
C ARG A 496 3.24 30.66 21.02
N ARG A 497 3.35 29.35 20.84
CA ARG A 497 4.60 28.59 21.05
C ARG A 497 5.75 29.11 20.18
N GLY A 498 5.47 29.54 18.95
CA GLY A 498 6.50 30.03 18.03
C GLY A 498 7.55 28.98 17.72
N ASP A 499 8.76 29.40 17.34
CA ASP A 499 9.89 28.50 17.11
C ASP A 499 10.71 28.33 18.40
N PRO A 500 10.77 27.13 18.99
CA PRO A 500 11.50 26.91 20.24
C PRO A 500 13.02 26.84 20.05
N PHE A 501 13.54 26.76 18.83
CA PHE A 501 14.96 26.56 18.54
C PHE A 501 15.68 27.82 18.03
N ASP A 502 14.94 28.79 17.49
CA ASP A 502 15.48 30.05 16.99
C ASP A 502 14.78 31.26 17.64
N ALA A 503 15.49 31.93 18.55
CA ALA A 503 14.96 33.07 19.29
C ALA A 503 14.73 34.32 18.43
N GLU A 504 15.51 34.51 17.36
CA GLU A 504 15.33 35.63 16.42
C GLU A 504 14.10 35.39 15.55
N GLN A 505 13.97 34.17 15.04
CA GLN A 505 12.79 33.74 14.28
C GLN A 505 11.52 33.77 15.15
N ASP A 506 11.59 33.40 16.43
CA ASP A 506 10.45 33.53 17.36
C ASP A 506 10.03 34.99 17.56
N ALA A 507 10.98 35.91 17.73
CA ALA A 507 10.67 37.33 17.86
C ALA A 507 10.02 37.90 16.58
N ALA A 508 10.56 37.54 15.40
CA ALA A 508 10.01 37.93 14.11
C ALA A 508 8.60 37.35 13.91
N TYR A 509 8.40 36.07 14.23
CA TYR A 509 7.11 35.40 14.18
C TYR A 509 6.09 36.10 15.09
N ARG A 510 6.43 36.39 16.36
CA ARG A 510 5.52 37.07 17.30
C ARG A 510 5.12 38.45 16.81
N ALA A 511 6.05 39.21 16.22
CA ALA A 511 5.77 40.52 15.65
C ALA A 511 4.84 40.41 14.42
N ALA A 512 5.10 39.46 13.52
CA ALA A 512 4.26 39.18 12.37
C ALA A 512 2.85 38.72 12.78
N LEU A 513 2.73 37.84 13.76
CA LEU A 513 1.46 37.35 14.29
C LEU A 513 0.62 38.47 14.91
N ARG A 514 1.25 39.37 15.69
CA ARG A 514 0.58 40.57 16.23
C ARG A 514 0.10 41.50 15.12
N THR A 515 0.91 41.71 14.08
CA THR A 515 0.56 42.56 12.93
C THR A 515 -0.62 41.97 12.16
N ALA A 516 -0.59 40.65 11.91
CA ALA A 516 -1.67 39.93 11.26
C ALA A 516 -2.97 39.99 12.09
N TYR A 517 -2.88 39.82 13.40
CA TYR A 517 -4.06 39.95 14.27
C TYR A 517 -4.57 41.40 14.36
N GLY A 518 -3.69 42.39 14.26
CA GLY A 518 -4.07 43.80 14.18
C GLY A 518 -4.94 44.12 12.96
N THR A 519 -4.59 43.53 11.81
CA THR A 519 -5.31 43.71 10.53
C THR A 519 -6.51 42.76 10.34
N PHE A 520 -6.63 41.73 11.17
CA PHE A 520 -7.75 40.79 11.14
C PHE A 520 -9.10 41.46 11.39
N ASP A 521 -10.11 41.11 10.58
CA ASP A 521 -11.48 41.61 10.72
C ASP A 521 -12.17 40.99 11.94
N LYS A 522 -12.32 41.80 12.99
CA LYS A 522 -12.94 41.38 14.26
C LYS A 522 -14.47 41.56 14.25
N ILE A 523 -15.03 42.28 13.28
CA ILE A 523 -16.46 42.66 13.26
C ILE A 523 -17.38 41.43 13.32
N PRO A 524 -17.17 40.36 12.53
CA PRO A 524 -18.03 39.18 12.57
C PRO A 524 -18.07 38.50 13.95
N HIS A 525 -17.01 38.65 14.74
CA HIS A 525 -16.84 37.98 16.03
C HIS A 525 -17.33 38.85 17.21
N MET A 526 -17.33 40.18 17.07
CA MET A 526 -17.87 41.11 18.07
C MET A 526 -19.41 41.02 18.18
N MET A 527 -20.14 40.85 17.08
CA MET A 527 -21.61 40.85 17.11
C MET A 527 -22.22 39.65 17.87
N HIS A 528 -21.48 38.55 18.01
CA HIS A 528 -21.95 37.35 18.71
C HIS A 528 -21.73 37.39 20.22
N SER A 529 -20.77 38.17 20.74
CA SER A 529 -20.59 38.32 22.20
C SER A 529 -21.80 39.00 22.85
N ILE A 530 -22.49 39.85 22.10
CA ILE A 530 -23.66 40.63 22.55
C ILE A 530 -24.93 39.76 22.67
N ARG A 531 -25.07 38.68 21.88
CA ARG A 531 -26.27 37.82 21.88
C ARG A 531 -26.22 36.64 22.86
N GLY A 532 -25.03 36.27 23.35
CA GLY A 532 -24.81 34.99 24.05
C GLY A 532 -24.92 35.01 25.58
N GLY A 533 -25.04 36.17 26.24
CA GLY A 533 -25.23 36.27 27.70
C GLY A 533 -24.12 35.65 28.58
N ARG A 534 -23.03 35.11 28.01
CA ARG A 534 -21.89 34.55 28.75
C ARG A 534 -20.74 35.57 28.83
N ALA A 535 -20.13 35.64 30.01
CA ALA A 535 -19.19 36.65 30.46
C ALA A 535 -17.76 36.58 29.86
N GLU A 536 -17.53 35.84 28.78
CA GLU A 536 -16.20 35.69 28.18
C GLU A 536 -16.19 36.30 26.79
N ASP A 537 -15.52 37.46 26.65
CA ASP A 537 -15.22 38.09 25.37
C ASP A 537 -14.15 37.24 24.65
N PRO A 538 -14.49 36.51 23.56
CA PRO A 538 -13.55 35.62 22.90
C PRO A 538 -12.32 36.34 22.31
N LEU A 539 -12.45 37.63 22.00
CA LEU A 539 -11.33 38.44 21.52
C LEU A 539 -10.32 38.69 22.65
N ARG A 540 -10.80 39.02 23.85
CA ARG A 540 -9.95 39.20 25.04
C ARG A 540 -9.31 37.89 25.47
N ASP A 541 -10.04 36.78 25.40
CA ASP A 541 -9.50 35.44 25.70
C ASP A 541 -8.34 35.08 24.76
N PHE A 542 -8.54 35.26 23.45
CA PHE A 542 -7.49 35.05 22.46
C PHE A 542 -6.25 35.90 22.73
N GLU A 543 -6.44 37.21 22.96
CA GLU A 543 -5.33 38.13 23.26
C GLU A 543 -4.59 37.73 24.53
N ALA A 544 -5.32 37.32 25.57
CA ALA A 544 -4.74 36.87 26.83
C ALA A 544 -3.92 35.58 26.67
N ILE A 545 -4.40 34.62 25.89
CA ILE A 545 -3.67 33.36 25.70
C ILE A 545 -2.49 33.56 24.76
N VAL A 546 -2.65 34.26 23.64
CA VAL A 546 -1.66 34.31 22.55
C VAL A 546 -0.59 35.38 22.79
N PHE A 547 -0.96 36.56 23.31
CA PHE A 547 -0.07 37.72 23.35
C PHE A 547 0.39 38.15 24.73
N ASN A 548 -0.33 37.78 25.81
CA ASN A 548 0.12 38.08 27.16
C ASN A 548 1.20 37.09 27.61
N GLN A 549 2.35 37.66 27.99
CA GLN A 549 3.39 36.92 28.69
C GLN A 549 2.90 36.63 30.11
N GLN A 550 2.43 35.41 30.38
CA GLN A 550 2.77 34.84 31.67
C GLN A 550 4.12 34.16 31.49
N PRO A 551 5.20 34.65 32.14
CA PRO A 551 6.44 33.91 32.19
C PRO A 551 6.13 32.55 32.82
N ALA A 552 6.42 31.47 32.08
CA ALA A 552 6.49 30.16 32.69
C ALA A 552 7.62 30.23 33.73
N ALA A 553 7.25 30.06 35.00
CA ALA A 553 8.17 29.91 36.12
C ALA A 553 8.88 28.55 36.06
#